data_AF-A0A9X9SHW0-F1
#
_entry.id   AF-A0A9X9SHW0-F1
#
_cell.length_a   1.000
_cell.length_b   1.000
_cell.length_c   1.000
_cell.angle_alpha   90.00
_cell.angle_beta   90.00
_cell.angle_gamma   90.00
#
_symmetry.space_group_name_H-M   'P 1'
#
loop_
_entity.id
_entity.type
_entity.pdbx_description
1 polymer ?
#
loop_
_entity_poly.entity_id
_entity_poly.type
_entity_poly.pdbx_seq_one_letter_code
_entity_poly.pdbx_strand_id
1 'polypeptide(L)'
;MSKKNAIRKLKEFHRWQRIANSLDLSYNERYQFDIEYHPTRRKYLEISRECALEELDAIKYAINQLSKIEYRQILIECYLISEKLSNQKIMTQLKLSESWYYETKKRALLEFVELYREGVLTNIV
;
A
#
# COMPACT_ATOMS: atom_id res chain seq x y z
N MET A 1 3.45 -10.01 -14.95
CA MET A 1 3.45 -8.70 -14.26
C MET A 1 2.79 -8.86 -12.89
N SER A 2 3.60 -8.90 -11.84
CA SER A 2 3.28 -9.66 -10.62
C SER A 2 2.47 -8.87 -9.60
N LYS A 3 1.14 -8.91 -9.69
CA LYS A 3 0.24 -8.53 -8.58
C LYS A 3 0.63 -9.16 -7.24
N LYS A 4 1.31 -10.33 -7.26
CA LYS A 4 1.84 -10.99 -6.06
C LYS A 4 2.94 -10.16 -5.39
N ASN A 5 3.76 -9.44 -6.15
CA ASN A 5 4.81 -8.57 -5.62
C ASN A 5 4.21 -7.39 -4.86
N ALA A 6 3.18 -6.75 -5.42
CA ALA A 6 2.42 -5.70 -4.71
C ALA A 6 1.81 -6.23 -3.42
N ILE A 7 1.13 -7.39 -3.46
CA ILE A 7 0.55 -8.00 -2.25
C ILE A 7 1.62 -8.26 -1.19
N ARG A 8 2.77 -8.83 -1.57
CA ARG A 8 3.87 -9.09 -0.65
C ARG A 8 4.37 -7.80 -0.02
N LYS A 9 4.61 -6.76 -0.82
CA LYS A 9 5.10 -5.46 -0.37
C LYS A 9 4.09 -4.77 0.57
N LEU A 10 2.82 -4.71 0.19
CA LEU A 10 1.76 -4.11 1.01
C LEU A 10 1.60 -4.83 2.35
N LYS A 11 1.72 -6.16 2.39
CA LYS A 11 1.69 -6.94 3.64
C LYS A 11 2.88 -6.67 4.57
N GLU A 12 3.99 -6.15 4.06
CA GLU A 12 5.12 -5.73 4.91
C GLU A 12 4.80 -4.45 5.70
N PHE A 13 3.75 -3.70 5.35
CA PHE A 13 3.41 -2.42 5.97
C PHE A 13 3.34 -2.49 7.51
N HIS A 14 2.56 -3.43 8.06
CA HIS A 14 2.45 -3.60 9.52
C HIS A 14 3.76 -4.03 10.20
N ARG A 15 4.64 -4.73 9.47
CA ARG A 15 5.99 -5.04 9.97
C ARG A 15 6.81 -3.76 10.06
N TRP A 16 6.75 -2.90 9.06
CA TRP A 16 7.45 -1.61 9.08
C TRP A 16 6.89 -0.67 10.15
N GLN A 17 5.58 -0.63 10.37
CA GLN A 17 4.98 0.13 11.48
C GLN A 17 5.54 -0.29 12.84
N ARG A 18 5.70 -1.60 13.07
CA ARG A 18 6.29 -2.13 14.32
C ARG A 18 7.75 -1.76 14.49
N ILE A 19 8.56 -1.84 13.43
CA ILE A 19 9.98 -1.46 13.47
C ILE A 19 10.14 0.05 13.67
N ALA A 20 9.29 0.86 13.03
CA ALA A 20 9.30 2.31 13.14
C ALA A 20 8.75 2.83 14.49
N ASN A 21 8.02 1.98 15.23
CA ASN A 21 7.12 2.38 16.31
C ASN A 21 6.14 3.50 15.87
N SER A 22 5.57 3.34 14.68
CA SER A 22 4.65 4.30 14.04
C SER A 22 3.37 3.59 13.63
N LEU A 23 2.44 3.47 14.57
CA LEU A 23 1.18 2.75 14.37
C LEU A 23 0.06 3.63 13.78
N ASP A 24 0.22 4.95 13.83
CA ASP A 24 -0.81 5.87 13.34
C ASP A 24 -0.98 5.77 11.82
N LEU A 25 -2.23 5.85 11.39
CA LEU A 25 -2.64 5.78 9.99
C LEU A 25 -3.77 6.78 9.76
N SER A 26 -3.39 8.02 9.48
CA SER A 26 -4.31 9.11 9.15
C SER A 26 -4.29 9.40 7.64
N TYR A 27 -5.48 9.63 7.07
CA TYR A 27 -5.67 10.00 5.66
C TYR A 27 -6.93 10.88 5.52
N ASN A 28 -6.99 11.68 4.46
CA ASN A 28 -8.12 12.57 4.19
C ASN A 28 -9.32 11.84 3.53
N GLU A 29 -10.40 12.56 3.28
CA GLU A 29 -11.62 12.02 2.63
C GLU A 29 -11.40 11.42 1.23
N ARG A 30 -10.29 11.78 0.56
CA ARG A 30 -9.88 11.23 -0.75
C ARG A 30 -8.93 10.05 -0.64
N TYR A 31 -8.76 9.51 0.58
CA TYR A 31 -7.86 8.41 0.90
C TYR A 31 -6.39 8.74 0.59
N GLN A 32 -5.99 9.99 0.81
CA GLN A 32 -4.62 10.44 0.64
C GLN A 32 -3.95 10.67 2.00
N PHE A 33 -2.70 10.25 2.09
CA PHE A 33 -1.82 10.50 3.24
C PHE A 33 -1.19 11.87 3.15
N ASP A 34 -1.16 12.58 4.27
CA ASP A 34 -0.40 13.83 4.41
C ASP A 34 1.05 13.48 4.73
N ILE A 35 1.86 13.33 3.68
CA ILE A 35 3.28 12.99 3.78
C ILE A 35 4.11 13.81 2.81
N GLU A 36 5.31 14.17 3.24
CA GLU A 36 6.33 14.72 2.37
C GLU A 36 7.29 13.59 1.97
N TYR A 37 7.17 13.10 0.73
CA TYR A 37 8.00 12.01 0.24
C TYR A 37 9.06 12.54 -0.72
N HIS A 38 10.32 12.37 -0.31
CA HIS A 38 11.47 12.58 -1.16
C HIS A 38 11.98 11.21 -1.59
N PRO A 39 11.99 10.89 -2.91
CA PRO A 39 12.51 9.61 -3.39
C PRO A 39 14.00 9.48 -3.05
N THR A 40 14.32 8.83 -1.93
CA THR A 40 15.68 8.48 -1.58
C THR A 40 15.98 7.09 -2.12
N ARG A 41 17.09 6.96 -2.88
CA ARG A 41 17.73 5.65 -3.03
C ARG A 41 18.15 5.23 -1.63
N ARG A 42 17.70 4.06 -1.18
CA ARG A 42 18.11 3.48 0.12
C ARG A 42 19.64 3.57 0.22
N LYS A 43 20.12 4.31 1.22
CA LYS A 43 21.57 4.44 1.48
C LYS A 43 22.12 3.24 2.24
N TYR A 44 21.28 2.53 3.00
CA TYR A 44 21.70 1.46 3.89
C TYR A 44 20.85 0.19 3.69
N LEU A 45 21.49 -0.97 3.76
CA LEU A 45 20.85 -2.29 3.71
C LEU A 45 20.35 -2.78 5.08
N GLU A 46 20.70 -2.06 6.15
CA GLU A 46 20.34 -2.42 7.51
C GLU A 46 18.86 -2.15 7.81
N ILE A 47 18.24 -3.06 8.56
CA ILE A 47 16.88 -2.87 9.06
C ILE A 47 16.96 -1.96 10.28
N SER A 48 16.78 -0.66 10.05
CA SER A 48 16.72 0.39 11.08
C SER A 48 15.32 1.02 11.17
N ARG A 49 15.10 1.81 12.23
CA ARG A 49 13.88 2.63 12.38
C ARG A 49 13.70 3.59 11.20
N GLU A 50 14.78 4.24 10.75
CA GLU A 50 14.79 5.16 9.61
C GLU A 50 14.39 4.45 8.32
N CYS A 51 15.00 3.28 8.05
CA CYS A 51 14.65 2.42 6.91
C CYS A 51 13.16 2.04 6.94
N ALA A 52 12.62 1.71 8.11
CA ALA A 52 11.21 1.39 8.25
C ALA A 52 10.29 2.59 7.94
N LEU A 53 10.66 3.81 8.36
CA LEU A 53 9.93 5.03 8.03
C LEU A 53 9.96 5.30 6.51
N GLU A 54 11.13 5.19 5.88
CA GLU A 54 11.26 5.32 4.42
C GLU A 54 10.39 4.30 3.65
N GLU A 55 10.24 3.08 4.16
CA GLU A 55 9.35 2.08 3.56
C GLU A 55 7.87 2.42 3.74
N LEU A 56 7.48 2.92 4.91
CA LEU A 56 6.09 3.35 5.16
C LEU A 56 5.72 4.50 4.22
N ASP A 57 6.60 5.50 4.10
CA ASP A 57 6.34 6.67 3.27
C ASP A 57 6.37 6.32 1.78
N ALA A 58 7.26 5.43 1.34
CA ALA A 58 7.25 4.93 -0.04
C ALA A 58 5.95 4.20 -0.40
N ILE A 59 5.40 3.40 0.52
CA ILE A 59 4.11 2.71 0.31
C ILE A 59 2.97 3.73 0.24
N LYS A 60 2.90 4.65 1.22
CA LYS A 60 1.87 5.71 1.27
C LYS A 60 1.93 6.60 0.03
N TYR A 61 3.13 6.98 -0.41
CA TYR A 61 3.33 7.80 -1.60
C TYR A 61 2.84 7.09 -2.86
N ALA A 62 3.19 5.82 -3.05
CA ALA A 62 2.71 5.04 -4.19
C ALA A 62 1.17 4.90 -4.20
N ILE A 63 0.54 4.78 -3.02
CA ILE A 63 -0.92 4.81 -2.90
C ILE A 63 -1.48 6.18 -3.28
N ASN A 64 -0.88 7.28 -2.81
CA ASN A 64 -1.33 8.64 -3.16
C ASN A 64 -1.35 8.88 -4.67
N GLN A 65 -0.39 8.29 -5.42
CA GLN A 65 -0.27 8.42 -6.87
C GLN A 65 -1.29 7.59 -7.68
N LEU A 66 -2.07 6.70 -7.04
CA LEU A 66 -3.10 5.95 -7.75
C LEU A 66 -4.14 6.90 -8.37
N SER A 67 -4.49 6.61 -9.62
CA SER A 67 -5.36 7.44 -10.46
C SER A 67 -6.79 7.57 -9.95
N LYS A 68 -7.25 6.63 -9.12
CA LYS A 68 -8.64 6.55 -8.64
C LYS A 68 -8.74 6.49 -7.13
N ILE A 69 -9.74 7.18 -6.58
CA ILE A 69 -10.02 7.19 -5.13
C ILE A 69 -10.35 5.77 -4.65
N GLU A 70 -11.10 5.01 -5.44
CA GLU A 70 -11.50 3.64 -5.12
C GLU A 70 -10.30 2.69 -5.03
N TYR A 71 -9.24 2.96 -5.81
CA TYR A 71 -8.01 2.16 -5.75
C TYR A 71 -7.28 2.42 -4.43
N ARG A 72 -7.19 3.69 -4.01
CA ARG A 72 -6.62 4.07 -2.70
C ARG A 72 -7.40 3.43 -1.57
N GLN A 73 -8.72 3.62 -1.56
CA GLN A 73 -9.61 3.05 -0.54
C GLN A 73 -9.43 1.53 -0.43
N ILE A 74 -9.50 0.79 -1.53
CA ILE A 74 -9.35 -0.67 -1.48
C ILE A 74 -7.98 -1.08 -0.93
N LEU A 75 -6.88 -0.44 -1.34
CA LEU A 75 -5.56 -0.84 -0.86
C LEU A 75 -5.37 -0.51 0.63
N ILE A 76 -5.83 0.67 1.08
CA ILE A 76 -5.75 1.07 2.49
C ILE A 76 -6.54 0.11 3.37
N GLU A 77 -7.81 -0.12 3.06
CA GLU A 77 -8.69 -1.00 3.82
C GLU A 77 -8.17 -2.44 3.83
N CYS A 78 -7.71 -2.95 2.68
CA CYS A 78 -7.27 -4.34 2.54
C CYS A 78 -5.92 -4.67 3.16
N TYR A 79 -5.00 -3.70 3.23
CA TYR A 79 -3.61 -4.00 3.53
C TYR A 79 -2.97 -3.12 4.60
N LEU A 80 -3.47 -1.91 4.82
CA LEU A 80 -2.88 -0.96 5.79
C LEU A 80 -3.70 -0.91 7.08
N ILE A 81 -5.01 -1.13 7.01
CA ILE A 81 -5.90 -1.26 8.18
C ILE A 81 -6.03 -2.73 8.58
N SER A 82 -6.33 -3.59 7.60
CA SER A 82 -6.67 -4.99 7.83
C SER A 82 -5.46 -5.91 7.79
N GLU A 83 -4.81 -6.17 8.92
CA GLU A 83 -3.80 -7.25 8.96
C GLU A 83 -4.47 -8.64 8.82
N LYS A 84 -5.70 -8.78 9.33
CA LYS A 84 -6.39 -10.08 9.53
C LYS A 84 -7.85 -10.15 9.04
N LEU A 85 -8.42 -9.07 8.48
CA LEU A 85 -9.79 -9.13 7.98
C LEU A 85 -9.86 -9.92 6.67
N SER A 86 -10.84 -10.82 6.57
CA SER A 86 -11.09 -11.55 5.34
C SER A 86 -11.61 -10.60 4.26
N ASN A 87 -11.26 -10.85 3.00
CA ASN A 87 -11.77 -10.06 1.87
C ASN A 87 -13.31 -9.94 1.88
N GLN A 88 -14.01 -10.99 2.34
CA GLN A 88 -15.46 -11.00 2.49
C GLN A 88 -15.96 -9.95 3.50
N LYS A 89 -15.30 -9.80 4.66
CA LYS A 89 -15.68 -8.76 5.64
C LYS A 89 -15.48 -7.35 5.07
N ILE A 90 -14.37 -7.12 4.38
CA ILE A 90 -14.05 -5.83 3.77
C ILE A 90 -15.06 -5.49 2.67
N MET A 91 -15.38 -6.46 1.81
CA MET A 91 -16.37 -6.31 0.74
C MET A 91 -17.75 -5.95 1.30
N THR A 92 -18.19 -6.65 2.36
CA THR A 92 -19.46 -6.35 3.04
C THR A 92 -19.46 -4.98 3.70
N GLN A 93 -18.36 -4.58 4.34
CA GLN A 93 -18.21 -3.24 4.96
C GLN A 93 -18.30 -2.12 3.91
N LEU A 94 -17.68 -2.32 2.75
CA LEU A 94 -17.72 -1.36 1.64
C LEU A 94 -19.04 -1.41 0.85
N LYS A 95 -19.94 -2.36 1.14
CA LYS A 95 -21.22 -2.59 0.42
C LYS A 95 -21.04 -2.73 -1.10
N LEU A 96 -19.94 -3.34 -1.52
CA LEU A 96 -19.58 -3.48 -2.94
C LEU A 96 -20.05 -4.81 -3.51
N SER A 97 -20.34 -4.84 -4.81
CA SER A 97 -20.53 -6.11 -5.50
C SER A 97 -19.20 -6.86 -5.61
N GLU A 98 -19.29 -8.19 -5.56
CA GLU A 98 -18.11 -9.06 -5.53
C GLU A 98 -17.23 -8.91 -6.78
N SER A 99 -17.85 -8.85 -7.96
CA SER A 99 -17.13 -8.68 -9.22
C SER A 99 -16.40 -7.34 -9.29
N TRP A 100 -17.06 -6.26 -8.85
CA TRP A 100 -16.48 -4.92 -8.84
C TRP A 100 -15.34 -4.83 -7.84
N TYR A 101 -15.48 -5.42 -6.66
CA TYR A 101 -14.43 -5.45 -5.63
C TYR A 101 -13.16 -6.13 -6.15
N TYR A 102 -13.26 -7.35 -6.68
CA TYR A 102 -12.07 -8.10 -7.12
C TYR A 102 -11.41 -7.48 -8.34
N GLU A 103 -12.18 -6.95 -9.29
CA GLU A 103 -11.63 -6.29 -10.47
C GLU A 103 -10.96 -4.95 -10.11
N THR A 104 -11.58 -4.15 -9.24
CA THR A 104 -11.01 -2.89 -8.74
C THR A 104 -9.73 -3.15 -7.95
N LYS A 105 -9.74 -4.14 -7.04
CA LYS A 105 -8.54 -4.56 -6.29
C LYS A 105 -7.42 -5.03 -7.22
N LYS A 106 -7.74 -5.82 -8.24
CA LYS A 106 -6.76 -6.30 -9.22
C LYS A 106 -6.12 -5.13 -9.97
N ARG A 107 -6.90 -4.14 -10.43
CA ARG A 107 -6.38 -2.96 -11.13
C ARG A 107 -5.53 -2.08 -10.23
N ALA A 108 -6.00 -1.82 -9.00
CA ALA A 108 -5.25 -1.07 -8.00
C ALA A 108 -3.87 -1.69 -7.71
N LEU A 109 -3.80 -3.02 -7.58
CA LEU A 109 -2.55 -3.73 -7.36
C LEU A 109 -1.59 -3.63 -8.55
N LEU A 110 -2.10 -3.65 -9.79
CA LEU A 110 -1.27 -3.52 -10.98
C LEU A 110 -0.70 -2.10 -11.10
N GLU A 111 -1.53 -1.09 -10.86
CA GLU A 111 -1.08 0.30 -10.89
C GLU A 111 -0.07 0.61 -9.78
N PHE A 112 -0.28 0.06 -8.58
CA PHE A 112 0.68 0.16 -7.48
C PHE A 112 2.05 -0.43 -7.84
N VAL A 113 2.11 -1.52 -8.62
CA VAL A 113 3.38 -2.11 -9.06
C VAL A 113 4.22 -1.11 -9.86
N GLU A 114 3.57 -0.35 -10.74
CA GLU A 114 4.24 0.65 -11.59
C GLU A 114 4.65 1.90 -10.79
N LEU A 115 3.85 2.29 -9.79
CA LEU A 115 4.08 3.50 -9.02
C LEU A 115 5.07 3.33 -7.86
N TYR A 116 5.14 2.15 -7.26
CA TYR A 116 6.03 1.92 -6.12
C TYR A 116 7.50 2.02 -6.55
N ARG A 117 8.16 3.09 -6.09
CA ARG A 117 9.57 3.41 -6.36
C ARG A 117 9.93 3.21 -7.84
N GLU A 118 9.23 3.92 -8.71
CA GLU A 118 9.50 3.94 -10.16
C GLU A 118 9.46 2.53 -10.77
N GLY A 119 8.48 1.73 -10.36
CA GLY A 119 8.23 0.43 -10.97
C GLY A 119 9.18 -0.68 -10.54
N VAL A 120 9.94 -0.55 -9.43
CA VAL A 120 10.88 -1.58 -8.96
C VAL A 120 10.21 -2.96 -8.76
N LEU A 121 8.89 -3.01 -8.56
CA LEU A 121 8.15 -4.28 -8.40
C LEU A 121 7.85 -5.00 -9.72
N THR A 122 8.05 -4.35 -10.88
CA THR A 122 7.76 -4.91 -12.22
C THR A 122 8.70 -6.04 -12.61
N ASN A 123 9.99 -5.90 -12.26
CA ASN A 123 11.10 -6.73 -12.76
C ASN A 123 11.77 -7.61 -11.68
N ILE A 124 11.01 -8.06 -10.69
CA ILE A 124 11.53 -9.02 -9.71
C ILE A 124 11.37 -10.43 -10.30
N VAL A 125 12.45 -10.91 -10.92
CA VAL A 125 12.64 -12.29 -11.43
C VAL A 125 12.68 -13.29 -10.28
#